data_AF-A0A3B9WV42-F1
#
_entry.id   AF-A0A3B9WV42-F1
#
_cell.length_a   1.000
_cell.length_b   1.000
_cell.length_c   1.000
_cell.angle_alpha   90.00
_cell.angle_beta   90.00
_cell.angle_gamma   90.00
#
_symmetry.space_group_name_H-M   'P 1'
#
loop_
_entity.id
_entity.type
_entity.pdbx_description
1 polymer ?
#
loop_
_entity_poly.entity_id
_entity_poly.type
_entity_poly.pdbx_seq_one_letter_code
_entity_poly.pdbx_strand_id
1 'polypeptide(L)'
;MEAKHIFIGDYIKKSPKERIYQLLDNYKDFGRYRETYKNNVVDLMVAMREYNLRPSDEDLGVRIQTTGGTSNITASKALERVSLEQCFEQMKVTKEMFPDSYELGLISTAIYEWDLMAKEHKILAGFIGLMKPDERSLFLPYIRREKRVADIAAELCLEWESANKKVYRIRKALLKEVLPWFKEYIITDPS
;
A
#
# COMPACT_ATOMS: atom_id res chain seq x y z
N MET A 1 5.38 10.39 -16.28
CA MET A 1 4.71 9.95 -15.04
C MET A 1 5.81 9.36 -14.18
N GLU A 2 6.31 10.09 -13.19
CA GLU A 2 7.30 9.53 -12.27
C GLU A 2 6.60 8.45 -11.45
N ALA A 3 6.94 7.19 -11.71
CA ALA A 3 6.50 6.10 -10.86
C ALA A 3 7.21 6.28 -9.51
N LYS A 4 6.46 6.71 -8.49
CA LYS A 4 6.96 6.60 -7.11
C LYS A 4 7.16 5.10 -6.86
N HIS A 5 8.42 4.69 -6.69
CA HIS A 5 8.74 3.33 -6.26
C HIS A 5 7.94 3.01 -5.01
N ILE A 6 7.19 1.91 -5.06
CA ILE A 6 6.44 1.40 -3.93
C ILE A 6 7.40 0.52 -3.12
N PHE A 7 8.06 1.12 -2.13
CA PHE A 7 8.94 0.39 -1.23
C PHE A 7 8.10 -0.33 -0.16
N ILE A 8 8.26 -1.64 -0.10
CA ILE A 8 7.63 -2.49 0.93
C ILE A 8 8.24 -2.12 2.28
N GLY A 9 7.40 -1.85 3.28
CA GLY A 9 7.83 -1.56 4.65
C GLY A 9 8.12 -0.09 4.92
N ASP A 10 7.97 0.80 3.94
CA ASP A 10 8.23 2.24 4.12
C ASP A 10 7.05 2.99 4.71
N TYR A 11 5.82 2.53 4.51
CA TYR A 11 4.65 3.22 5.03
C TYR A 11 4.58 3.07 6.54
N ILE A 12 4.82 1.86 7.09
CA ILE A 12 4.77 1.63 8.54
C ILE A 12 5.86 2.41 9.30
N LYS A 13 7.01 2.65 8.66
CA LYS A 13 8.14 3.41 9.24
C LYS A 13 7.89 4.91 9.35
N LYS A 14 6.94 5.45 8.59
CA LYS A 14 6.61 6.87 8.60
C LYS A 14 5.87 7.24 9.88
N SER A 15 6.11 8.45 10.37
CA SER A 15 5.32 9.02 11.45
C SER A 15 3.83 9.10 11.06
N PRO A 16 2.90 9.06 12.03
CA PRO A 16 1.47 9.24 11.78
C PRO A 16 1.15 10.42 10.86
N LYS A 17 1.82 11.56 11.08
CA LYS A 17 1.64 12.78 10.29
C LYS A 17 2.07 12.59 8.83
N GLU A 18 3.20 11.94 8.59
CA GLU A 18 3.69 11.67 7.23
C GLU A 18 2.78 10.69 6.50
N ARG A 19 2.24 9.68 7.19
CA ARG A 19 1.26 8.75 6.61
C ARG A 19 -0.02 9.46 6.18
N ILE A 20 -0.53 10.39 7.00
CA ILE A 20 -1.69 11.22 6.64
C ILE A 20 -1.40 12.05 5.38
N TYR A 21 -0.24 12.72 5.31
CA TYR A 21 0.13 13.46 4.10
C TYR A 21 0.24 12.56 2.87
N GLN A 22 0.88 11.40 3.00
CA GLN A 22 0.98 10.44 1.90
C GLN A 22 -0.40 9.98 1.42
N LEU A 23 -1.34 9.73 2.33
CA LEU A 23 -2.72 9.40 1.95
C LEU A 23 -3.43 10.56 1.26
N LEU A 24 -3.28 11.79 1.74
CA LEU A 24 -3.89 12.98 1.12
C LEU A 24 -3.32 13.27 -0.28
N ASP A 25 -2.01 13.17 -0.45
CA ASP A 25 -1.34 13.47 -1.72
C ASP A 25 -1.66 12.43 -2.81
N ASN A 26 -1.97 11.20 -2.39
CA ASN A 26 -2.34 10.09 -3.27
C ASN A 26 -3.83 9.72 -3.18
N TYR A 27 -4.66 10.60 -2.62
CA TYR A 27 -6.06 10.28 -2.32
C TYR A 27 -6.85 9.81 -3.55
N LYS A 28 -6.63 10.47 -4.70
CA LYS A 28 -7.21 10.09 -5.99
C LYS A 28 -6.88 8.65 -6.39
N ASP A 29 -5.62 8.27 -6.24
CA ASP A 29 -5.05 7.04 -6.80
C ASP A 29 -4.86 5.94 -5.74
N PHE A 30 -5.38 6.14 -4.51
CA PHE A 30 -5.15 5.26 -3.37
C PHE A 30 -5.48 3.80 -3.68
N GLY A 31 -6.63 3.52 -4.30
CA GLY A 31 -7.03 2.17 -4.68
C GLY A 31 -6.03 1.50 -5.62
N ARG A 32 -5.57 2.23 -6.66
CA ARG A 32 -4.56 1.74 -7.60
C ARG A 32 -3.21 1.54 -6.95
N TYR A 33 -2.80 2.46 -6.07
CA TYR A 33 -1.56 2.35 -5.30
C TYR A 33 -1.57 1.08 -4.45
N ARG A 34 -2.65 0.84 -3.70
CA ARG A 34 -2.81 -0.32 -2.82
C ARG A 34 -2.86 -1.64 -3.60
N GLU A 35 -3.51 -1.65 -4.77
CA GLU A 35 -3.54 -2.83 -5.63
C GLU A 35 -2.17 -3.13 -6.24
N THR A 36 -1.43 -2.10 -6.64
CA THR A 36 -0.05 -2.26 -7.14
C THR A 36 0.86 -2.78 -6.02
N TYR A 37 0.70 -2.27 -4.79
CA TYR A 37 1.42 -2.77 -3.62
C TYR A 37 1.14 -4.27 -3.40
N LYS A 38 -0.13 -4.68 -3.38
CA LYS A 38 -0.53 -6.10 -3.25
C LYS A 38 0.16 -6.96 -4.29
N ASN A 39 0.06 -6.57 -5.57
CA ASN A 39 0.63 -7.33 -6.67
C ASN A 39 2.15 -7.50 -6.52
N ASN A 40 2.87 -6.44 -6.16
CA ASN A 40 4.32 -6.51 -5.94
C ASN A 40 4.71 -7.47 -4.81
N VAL A 41 3.94 -7.50 -3.71
CA VAL A 41 4.21 -8.44 -2.60
C VAL A 41 3.88 -9.87 -3.00
N VAL A 42 2.78 -10.10 -3.71
CA VAL A 42 2.44 -11.43 -4.24
C VAL A 42 3.49 -11.92 -5.23
N ASP A 43 3.99 -11.04 -6.11
CA ASP A 43 5.11 -11.34 -7.01
C ASP A 43 6.38 -11.75 -6.25
N LEU A 44 6.70 -11.03 -5.17
CA LEU A 44 7.81 -11.36 -4.29
C LEU A 44 7.63 -12.72 -3.61
N MET A 45 6.43 -13.01 -3.10
CA MET A 45 6.08 -14.30 -2.50
C MET A 45 6.24 -15.46 -3.50
N VAL A 46 5.80 -15.29 -4.74
CA VAL A 46 6.00 -16.28 -5.82
C VAL A 46 7.50 -16.48 -6.08
N ALA A 47 8.28 -15.41 -6.19
CA ALA A 47 9.71 -15.50 -6.44
C ALA A 47 10.47 -16.22 -5.31
N MET A 48 10.14 -15.95 -4.05
CA MET A 48 10.69 -16.64 -2.87
C MET A 48 10.35 -18.14 -2.89
N ARG A 49 9.10 -18.49 -3.19
CA ARG A 49 8.68 -19.89 -3.33
C ARG A 49 9.41 -20.60 -4.45
N GLU A 50 9.54 -19.96 -5.61
CA GLU A 50 10.28 -20.51 -6.75
C GLU A 50 11.77 -20.70 -6.41
N TYR A 51 12.37 -19.81 -5.62
CA TYR A 51 13.75 -19.95 -5.16
C TYR A 51 13.92 -21.13 -4.18
N ASN A 52 13.04 -21.22 -3.17
CA ASN A 52 13.07 -22.28 -2.15
C ASN A 52 12.78 -23.69 -2.71
N LEU A 53 12.16 -23.78 -3.90
CA LEU A 53 11.91 -25.05 -4.61
C LEU A 53 13.06 -25.48 -5.53
N ARG A 54 14.07 -24.62 -5.78
CA ARG A 54 15.22 -25.03 -6.58
C ARG A 54 16.05 -26.04 -5.79
N PRO A 55 16.46 -27.17 -6.41
CA PRO A 55 17.48 -28.00 -5.81
C PRO A 55 18.73 -27.14 -5.60
N SER A 56 19.32 -27.18 -4.40
CA SER A 56 20.64 -26.60 -4.18
C SER A 56 21.64 -27.28 -5.13
N ASP A 57 22.49 -26.49 -5.79
CA ASP A 57 23.51 -26.94 -6.74
C ASP A 57 24.58 -27.90 -6.15
N GLU A 58 24.36 -28.44 -4.94
CA GLU A 58 25.23 -29.46 -4.33
C GLU A 58 24.99 -30.88 -4.84
N ASP A 59 23.89 -31.14 -5.56
CA ASP A 59 23.65 -32.43 -6.24
C ASP A 59 23.94 -32.33 -7.75
N LEU A 60 25.22 -32.10 -8.08
CA LEU A 60 25.82 -32.40 -9.37
C LEU A 60 25.73 -33.92 -9.64
N GLY A 61 24.57 -34.42 -10.06
CA GLY A 61 24.49 -35.84 -10.42
C GLY A 61 23.14 -36.47 -10.75
N VAL A 62 22.00 -35.84 -10.52
CA VAL A 62 20.70 -36.49 -10.81
C VAL A 62 19.89 -35.69 -11.82
N ARG A 63 20.01 -36.08 -13.09
CA ARG A 63 19.01 -35.73 -14.10
C ARG A 63 17.70 -36.42 -13.73
N ILE A 64 16.82 -35.73 -13.01
CA ILE A 64 15.42 -36.13 -12.92
C ILE A 64 14.78 -35.83 -14.27
N GLN A 65 14.84 -36.80 -15.18
CA GLN A 65 13.93 -36.83 -16.32
C GLN A 65 12.54 -37.13 -15.75
N THR A 66 11.73 -36.10 -15.54
CA THR A 66 10.29 -36.25 -15.30
C THR A 66 9.62 -36.74 -16.58
N THR A 67 9.61 -38.07 -16.74
CA THR A 67 8.73 -38.75 -17.69
C THR A 67 7.29 -38.54 -17.26
N GLY A 68 6.47 -37.94 -18.13
CA GLY A 68 5.01 -38.04 -18.04
C GLY A 68 4.29 -36.78 -17.54
N GLY A 69 3.69 -36.07 -18.49
CA GLY A 69 2.73 -35.01 -18.25
C GLY A 69 3.28 -33.64 -18.62
N THR A 70 2.85 -33.12 -19.77
CA THR A 70 2.81 -31.67 -20.02
C THR A 70 1.83 -31.05 -19.04
N SER A 71 2.18 -31.00 -17.75
CA SER A 71 1.58 -30.04 -16.85
C SER A 71 1.97 -28.69 -17.41
N ASN A 72 0.96 -27.91 -17.80
CA ASN A 72 1.22 -26.59 -18.34
C ASN A 72 1.85 -25.76 -17.22
N ILE A 73 3.18 -25.59 -17.26
CA ILE A 73 3.97 -24.89 -16.24
C ILE A 73 3.38 -23.50 -15.99
N THR A 74 2.81 -22.86 -17.01
CA THR A 74 2.08 -21.60 -16.91
C THR A 74 0.81 -21.72 -16.07
N ALA A 75 0.05 -22.81 -16.20
CA ALA A 75 -1.14 -23.06 -15.40
C ALA A 75 -0.79 -23.34 -13.92
N SER A 76 0.28 -24.09 -13.65
CA SER A 76 0.75 -24.34 -12.29
C SER A 76 1.18 -23.05 -11.59
N LYS A 77 1.95 -22.18 -12.28
CA LYS A 77 2.36 -20.87 -11.75
C LYS A 77 1.18 -19.93 -11.52
N ALA A 78 0.19 -19.96 -12.41
CA ALA A 78 -1.03 -19.17 -12.24
C ALA A 78 -1.83 -19.62 -11.00
N LEU A 79 -1.96 -20.93 -10.77
CA LEU A 79 -2.62 -21.48 -9.59
C LEU A 79 -1.88 -21.11 -8.30
N GLU A 80 -0.55 -21.17 -8.30
CA GLU A 80 0.27 -20.76 -7.16
C GLU A 80 0.09 -19.28 -6.83
N ARG A 81 0.14 -18.40 -7.84
CA ARG A 81 -0.14 -16.96 -7.66
C ARG A 81 -1.50 -16.74 -7.00
N VAL A 82 -2.56 -17.37 -7.52
CA VAL A 82 -3.92 -17.21 -6.98
C VAL A 82 -4.00 -17.68 -5.53
N SER A 83 -3.35 -18.80 -5.20
CA SER A 83 -3.28 -19.30 -3.83
C SER A 83 -2.58 -18.31 -2.89
N LEU A 84 -1.43 -17.76 -3.31
CA LEU A 84 -0.67 -16.81 -2.51
C LEU A 84 -1.39 -15.46 -2.36
N GLU A 85 -2.09 -15.01 -3.40
CA GLU A 85 -2.96 -13.83 -3.34
C GLU A 85 -4.08 -14.02 -2.31
N GLN A 86 -4.74 -15.19 -2.28
CA GLN A 86 -5.75 -15.50 -1.26
C GLN A 86 -5.15 -15.52 0.15
N CYS A 87 -3.97 -16.11 0.33
CA CYS A 87 -3.27 -16.10 1.62
C CYS A 87 -2.91 -14.67 2.05
N PHE A 88 -2.46 -13.83 1.13
CA PHE A 88 -2.17 -12.41 1.37
C PHE A 88 -3.42 -11.67 1.85
N GLU A 89 -4.53 -11.78 1.10
CA GLU A 89 -5.79 -11.08 1.41
C GLU A 89 -6.43 -11.56 2.72
N GLN A 90 -6.29 -12.83 3.05
CA GLN A 90 -6.75 -13.41 4.32
C GLN A 90 -5.78 -13.15 5.48
N MET A 91 -4.61 -12.56 5.22
CA MET A 91 -3.53 -12.39 6.18
C MET A 91 -3.09 -13.72 6.83
N LYS A 92 -3.10 -14.81 6.05
CA LYS A 92 -2.76 -16.18 6.48
C LYS A 92 -1.49 -16.65 5.80
N VAL A 93 -0.36 -16.09 6.21
CA VAL A 93 0.97 -16.55 5.80
C VAL A 93 1.62 -17.26 6.98
N THR A 94 2.17 -18.44 6.73
CA THR A 94 2.69 -19.32 7.78
C THR A 94 4.12 -19.77 7.51
N LYS A 95 4.75 -20.33 8.54
CA LYS A 95 6.12 -20.86 8.46
C LYS A 95 6.23 -22.07 7.52
N GLU A 96 5.15 -22.84 7.36
CA GLU A 96 5.10 -23.93 6.39
C GLU A 96 5.15 -23.41 4.94
N MET A 97 4.62 -22.22 4.70
CA MET A 97 4.68 -21.57 3.38
C MET A 97 6.06 -20.94 3.12
N PHE A 98 6.62 -20.28 4.14
CA PHE A 98 7.92 -19.59 4.13
C PHE A 98 8.73 -20.00 5.38
N PRO A 99 9.60 -21.02 5.25
CA PRO A 99 10.35 -21.56 6.38
C PRO A 99 11.39 -20.59 6.95
N ASP A 100 11.96 -19.74 6.09
CA ASP A 100 12.90 -18.70 6.47
C ASP A 100 12.18 -17.61 7.29
N SER A 101 12.66 -17.37 8.51
CA SER A 101 12.04 -16.42 9.44
C SER A 101 12.13 -14.97 8.98
N TYR A 102 13.17 -14.63 8.21
CA TYR A 102 13.33 -13.30 7.65
C TYR A 102 12.34 -13.07 6.51
N GLU A 103 12.21 -14.02 5.58
CA GLU A 103 11.20 -13.96 4.50
C GLU A 103 9.79 -13.85 5.07
N LEU A 104 9.46 -14.71 6.06
CA LEU A 104 8.16 -14.68 6.73
C LEU A 104 7.91 -13.33 7.42
N GLY A 105 8.92 -12.76 8.09
CA GLY A 105 8.83 -11.46 8.74
C GLY A 105 8.60 -10.31 7.75
N LEU A 106 9.30 -10.35 6.61
CA LEU A 106 9.15 -9.37 5.52
C LEU A 106 7.73 -9.40 4.93
N ILE A 107 7.24 -10.59 4.56
CA ILE A 107 5.90 -10.76 3.99
C ILE A 107 4.81 -10.37 5.00
N SER A 108 4.95 -10.80 6.25
CA SER A 108 3.99 -10.48 7.32
C SER A 108 3.90 -8.96 7.55
N THR A 109 5.05 -8.28 7.55
CA THR A 109 5.12 -6.81 7.66
C THR A 109 4.45 -6.14 6.47
N ALA A 110 4.69 -6.62 5.25
CA ALA A 110 4.10 -6.08 4.04
C ALA A 110 2.56 -6.21 4.02
N ILE A 111 2.04 -7.38 4.40
CA ILE A 111 0.59 -7.63 4.51
C ILE A 111 -0.04 -6.71 5.57
N TYR A 112 0.60 -6.61 6.73
CA TYR A 112 0.15 -5.70 7.79
C TYR A 112 0.10 -4.25 7.30
N GLU A 113 1.14 -3.80 6.60
CA GLU A 113 1.21 -2.46 6.05
C GLU A 113 0.09 -2.19 5.03
N TRP A 114 -0.17 -3.14 4.13
CA TRP A 114 -1.26 -3.05 3.15
C TRP A 114 -2.65 -2.95 3.79
N ASP A 115 -2.89 -3.67 4.89
CA ASP A 115 -4.12 -3.58 5.67
C ASP A 115 -4.20 -2.27 6.47
N LEU A 116 -3.09 -1.84 7.09
CA LEU A 116 -2.97 -0.58 7.81
C LEU A 116 -3.33 0.61 6.91
N MET A 117 -2.78 0.66 5.70
CA MET A 117 -3.10 1.69 4.71
C MET A 117 -4.61 1.79 4.46
N ALA A 118 -5.33 0.66 4.32
CA ALA A 118 -6.77 0.67 4.11
C ALA A 118 -7.54 1.20 5.32
N LYS A 119 -7.16 0.77 6.53
CA LYS A 119 -7.76 1.24 7.78
C LYS A 119 -7.55 2.74 7.96
N GLU A 120 -6.32 3.22 7.79
CA GLU A 120 -5.95 4.62 7.93
C GLU A 120 -6.60 5.50 6.85
N HIS A 121 -6.68 5.02 5.61
CA HIS A 121 -7.44 5.69 4.54
C HIS A 121 -8.94 5.78 4.88
N LYS A 122 -9.54 4.70 5.42
CA LYS A 122 -10.96 4.70 5.84
C LYS A 122 -11.21 5.72 6.96
N ILE A 123 -10.31 5.81 7.94
CA ILE A 123 -10.38 6.82 9.00
C ILE A 123 -10.35 8.22 8.36
N LEU A 124 -9.34 8.51 7.54
CA LEU A 124 -9.18 9.80 6.87
C LEU A 124 -10.41 10.18 6.03
N ALA A 125 -10.92 9.25 5.23
CA ALA A 125 -12.12 9.44 4.41
C ALA A 125 -13.37 9.72 5.27
N GLY A 126 -13.47 9.09 6.44
CA GLY A 126 -14.51 9.36 7.43
C GLY A 126 -14.48 10.82 7.92
N PHE A 127 -13.30 11.32 8.30
CA PHE A 127 -13.13 12.72 8.72
C PHE A 127 -13.42 13.71 7.59
N ILE A 128 -12.98 13.42 6.35
CA ILE A 128 -13.32 14.25 5.19
C ILE A 128 -14.85 14.26 4.97
N GLY A 129 -15.53 13.13 5.21
CA GLY A 129 -16.99 13.02 5.16
C GLY A 129 -17.69 13.89 6.21
N LEU A 130 -17.09 14.05 7.39
CA LEU A 130 -17.62 14.83 8.52
C LEU A 130 -17.29 16.33 8.45
N MET A 131 -16.41 16.76 7.54
CA MET A 131 -16.13 18.17 7.31
C MET A 131 -17.40 18.97 7.02
N LYS A 132 -17.37 20.27 7.35
CA LYS A 132 -18.45 21.19 7.00
C LYS A 132 -18.68 21.19 5.48
N PRO A 133 -19.93 21.33 5.00
CA PRO A 133 -20.24 21.21 3.57
C PRO A 133 -19.44 22.14 2.66
N ASP A 134 -19.15 23.36 3.11
CA ASP A 134 -18.37 24.39 2.42
C ASP A 134 -16.88 24.06 2.35
N GLU A 135 -16.29 23.53 3.42
CA GLU A 135 -14.91 23.07 3.42
C GLU A 135 -14.75 21.80 2.58
N ARG A 136 -15.70 20.87 2.69
CA ARG A 136 -15.70 19.60 1.94
C ARG A 136 -15.85 19.80 0.45
N SER A 137 -16.78 20.66 0.01
CA SER A 137 -17.03 20.95 -1.42
C SER A 137 -15.82 21.59 -2.11
N LEU A 138 -14.97 22.28 -1.35
CA LEU A 138 -13.71 22.85 -1.82
C LEU A 138 -12.57 21.81 -1.77
N PHE A 139 -12.40 21.16 -0.63
CA PHE A 139 -11.21 20.34 -0.35
C PHE A 139 -11.23 18.97 -1.03
N LEU A 140 -12.41 18.33 -1.12
CA LEU A 140 -12.52 16.99 -1.71
C LEU A 140 -12.16 16.97 -3.21
N PRO A 141 -12.70 17.87 -4.07
CA PRO A 141 -12.26 17.95 -5.47
C PRO A 141 -10.78 18.28 -5.61
N TYR A 142 -10.22 19.07 -4.69
CA TYR A 142 -8.80 19.40 -4.68
C TYR A 142 -7.90 18.18 -4.43
N ILE A 143 -8.16 17.39 -3.39
CA ILE A 143 -7.37 16.18 -3.10
C ILE A 143 -7.60 15.06 -4.12
N ARG A 144 -8.76 15.06 -4.79
CA ARG A 144 -9.03 14.20 -5.95
C ARG A 144 -8.38 14.70 -7.24
N ARG A 145 -7.72 15.86 -7.21
CA ARG A 145 -7.09 16.52 -8.37
C ARG A 145 -8.08 16.83 -9.50
N GLU A 146 -9.35 17.00 -9.16
CA GLU A 146 -10.42 17.47 -10.05
C GLU A 146 -10.37 19.00 -10.18
N LYS A 147 -9.93 19.69 -9.11
CA LYS A 147 -9.69 21.13 -9.07
C LYS A 147 -8.28 21.45 -8.60
N ARG A 148 -7.69 22.48 -9.18
CA ARG A 148 -6.46 23.12 -8.74
C ARG A 148 -6.79 24.33 -7.88
N VAL A 149 -5.78 24.87 -7.21
CA VAL A 149 -5.91 26.11 -6.41
C VAL A 149 -6.40 27.29 -7.28
N ALA A 150 -6.00 27.33 -8.56
CA ALA A 150 -6.45 28.36 -9.49
C ALA A 150 -7.96 28.28 -9.76
N ASP A 151 -8.52 27.07 -9.90
CA ASP A 151 -9.96 26.89 -10.11
C ASP A 151 -10.74 27.34 -8.86
N ILE A 152 -10.24 27.01 -7.67
CA ILE A 152 -10.82 27.45 -6.39
C ILE A 152 -10.74 28.98 -6.25
N ALA A 153 -9.64 29.60 -6.68
CA ALA A 153 -9.47 31.05 -6.65
C ALA A 153 -10.51 31.74 -7.53
N ALA A 154 -10.69 31.25 -8.76
CA ALA A 154 -11.69 31.77 -9.70
C ALA A 154 -13.12 31.59 -9.18
N GLU A 155 -13.49 30.41 -8.67
CA GLU A 155 -14.83 30.12 -8.14
C GLU A 155 -15.20 30.99 -6.93
N LEU A 156 -14.23 31.36 -6.11
CA LEU A 156 -14.44 32.16 -4.92
C LEU A 156 -14.17 33.66 -5.13
N CYS A 157 -13.80 34.07 -6.35
CA CYS A 157 -13.34 35.43 -6.66
C CYS A 157 -12.22 35.90 -5.69
N LEU A 158 -11.24 35.02 -5.43
CA LEU A 158 -10.11 35.28 -4.55
C LEU A 158 -8.80 35.34 -5.34
N GLU A 159 -7.83 36.06 -4.80
CA GLU A 159 -6.43 35.91 -5.22
C GLU A 159 -5.92 34.49 -4.96
N TRP A 160 -5.02 34.02 -5.82
CA TRP A 160 -4.46 32.66 -5.74
C TRP A 160 -3.86 32.35 -4.37
N GLU A 161 -3.13 33.29 -3.77
CA GLU A 161 -2.54 33.11 -2.44
C GLU A 161 -3.59 32.93 -1.34
N SER A 162 -4.71 33.64 -1.44
CA SER A 162 -5.82 33.55 -0.50
C SER A 162 -6.51 32.20 -0.59
N ALA A 163 -6.74 31.71 -1.82
CA ALA A 163 -7.24 30.36 -2.06
C ALA A 163 -6.28 29.28 -1.53
N ASN A 164 -4.98 29.44 -1.78
CA ASN A 164 -3.96 28.51 -1.31
C ASN A 164 -3.91 28.45 0.24
N LYS A 165 -3.95 29.62 0.90
CA LYS A 165 -4.04 29.71 2.37
C LYS A 165 -5.31 29.05 2.90
N LYS A 166 -6.45 29.17 2.20
CA LYS A 166 -7.71 28.52 2.58
C LYS A 166 -7.60 27.00 2.53
N VAL A 167 -7.10 26.44 1.42
CA VAL A 167 -6.83 24.99 1.27
C VAL A 167 -5.88 24.50 2.36
N TYR A 168 -4.79 25.23 2.62
CA TYR A 168 -3.82 24.90 3.66
C TYR A 168 -4.45 24.87 5.06
N ARG A 169 -5.31 25.85 5.40
CA ARG A 169 -6.01 25.89 6.69
C ARG A 169 -6.94 24.69 6.87
N ILE A 170 -7.70 24.31 5.84
CA ILE A 170 -8.57 23.12 5.87
C ILE A 170 -7.72 21.86 6.10
N ARG A 171 -6.64 21.69 5.32
CA ARG A 171 -5.72 20.55 5.49
C ARG A 171 -5.13 20.50 6.91
N LYS A 172 -4.72 21.64 7.47
CA LYS A 172 -4.15 21.72 8.82
C LYS A 172 -5.18 21.39 9.91
N ALA A 173 -6.41 21.86 9.75
CA ALA A 173 -7.52 21.52 10.65
C ALA A 173 -7.82 20.02 10.62
N LEU A 174 -7.98 19.46 9.42
CA LEU A 174 -8.15 18.01 9.23
C LEU A 174 -7.03 17.21 9.89
N LEU A 175 -5.77 17.60 9.67
CA LEU A 175 -4.62 16.92 10.26
C LEU A 175 -4.72 16.90 11.78
N LYS A 176 -5.09 18.01 12.42
CA LYS A 176 -5.24 18.09 13.87
C LYS A 176 -6.32 17.15 14.40
N GLU A 177 -7.40 16.97 13.67
CA GLU A 177 -8.52 16.10 14.05
C GLU A 177 -8.24 14.62 13.82
N VAL A 178 -7.56 14.28 12.71
CA VAL A 178 -7.28 12.90 12.30
C VAL A 178 -6.09 12.32 13.05
N LEU A 179 -5.06 13.12 13.36
CA LEU A 179 -3.79 12.65 13.91
C LEU A 179 -3.93 11.76 15.16
N PRO A 180 -4.81 12.06 16.15
CA PRO A 180 -4.99 11.20 17.33
C PRO A 180 -5.47 9.77 17.04
N TRP A 181 -6.02 9.54 15.84
CA TRP A 181 -6.54 8.23 15.42
C TRP A 181 -5.50 7.35 14.71
N PHE A 182 -4.31 7.90 14.47
CA PHE A 182 -3.19 7.19 13.86
C PHE A 182 -2.21 6.79 14.96
N LYS A 183 -1.80 5.52 14.98
CA LYS A 183 -0.89 4.97 16.01
C LYS A 183 0.56 5.16 15.60
N GLU A 184 1.44 5.43 16.57
CA GLU A 184 2.87 5.24 16.35
C GLU A 184 3.20 3.76 16.35
N TYR A 185 4.04 3.34 15.39
CA TYR A 185 4.54 1.99 15.30
C TYR A 185 6.06 2.08 15.42
N ILE A 186 6.59 1.65 16.57
CA ILE A 186 8.03 1.46 16.75
C ILE A 186 8.33 0.08 16.20
N ILE A 187 8.96 0.01 15.02
CA ILE A 187 9.51 -1.24 14.51
C ILE A 187 10.83 -1.43 15.26
N THR A 188 10.81 -2.21 16.33
CA THR A 188 12.05 -2.74 16.90
C THR A 188 12.62 -3.71 15.88
N ASP A 189 13.83 -3.43 15.37
CA ASP A 189 14.56 -4.40 14.55
C ASP A 189 14.60 -5.74 15.31
N PRO A 190 14.26 -6.87 14.64
CA PRO A 190 14.47 -8.17 15.24
C PRO A 190 15.98 -8.38 15.36
N SER A 191 16.49 -8.25 16.58
CA SER A 191 17.83 -8.64 17.00
C SER A 191 18.07 -10.14 16.84
#